data_AF-A0A4R9I8G5-F1
#
_entry.id   AF-A0A4R9I8G5-F1
#
_cell.length_a   1.000
_cell.length_b   1.000
_cell.length_c   1.000
_cell.angle_alpha   90.00
_cell.angle_beta   90.00
_cell.angle_gamma   90.00
#
_symmetry.space_group_name_H-M   'P 1'
#
loop_
_entity.id
_entity.type
_entity.pdbx_description
1 polymer ?
#
loop_
_entity_poly.entity_id
_entity_poly.type
_entity_poly.pdbx_seq_one_letter_code
_entity_poly.pdbx_strand_id
1 'polypeptide(L)'
;MSSLNLNDLPFLKEESLRVYRWLVIEYPEIENEKNLIQGKKDNQSEEKKNSFSMNQLEGNETSEFPIRWMMEQKGQRFEWVVSDMGSVTLRLGDMEGKRRNPAPIFYLSLRKLEGDVFHWTDPEGNPVPFPDPSILIDIQNRIQLYMDSIS
;
A
#
# COMPACT_ATOMS: atom_id res chain seq x y z
N MET A 1 8.04 22.00 -14.65
CA MET A 1 7.61 20.60 -14.42
C MET A 1 7.93 19.81 -15.67
N SER A 2 8.70 18.73 -15.55
CA SER A 2 9.04 17.85 -16.67
C SER A 2 7.88 16.87 -16.89
N SER A 3 7.49 16.61 -18.13
CA SER A 3 6.49 15.59 -18.43
C SER A 3 7.06 14.18 -18.20
N LEU A 4 6.22 13.28 -17.67
CA LEU A 4 6.53 11.85 -17.69
C LEU A 4 6.53 11.34 -19.13
N ASN A 5 7.53 10.53 -19.46
CA ASN A 5 7.70 9.91 -20.77
C ASN A 5 7.64 8.38 -20.63
N LEU A 6 7.35 7.67 -21.73
CA LEU A 6 7.28 6.20 -21.73
C LEU A 6 8.58 5.53 -21.26
N ASN A 7 9.72 6.19 -21.45
CA ASN A 7 11.03 5.72 -21.00
C ASN A 7 11.18 5.75 -19.47
N ASP A 8 10.32 6.48 -18.76
CA ASP A 8 10.32 6.54 -17.30
C ASP A 8 9.60 5.33 -16.67
N LEU A 9 8.79 4.59 -17.44
CA LEU A 9 7.96 3.49 -16.94
C LEU A 9 8.74 2.40 -16.18
N PRO A 10 9.92 1.94 -16.64
CA PRO A 10 10.72 0.98 -15.88
C PRO A 10 11.09 1.49 -14.48
N PHE A 11 11.52 2.75 -14.38
CA PHE A 11 11.86 3.39 -13.10
C PHE A 11 10.64 3.54 -12.20
N LEU A 12 9.51 3.99 -12.76
CA LEU A 12 8.25 4.12 -12.01
C LEU A 12 7.79 2.77 -11.44
N LYS A 13 7.93 1.69 -12.21
CA LYS A 13 7.60 0.32 -11.75
C LYS A 13 8.51 -0.12 -10.62
N GLU A 14 9.80 0.10 -10.73
CA GLU A 14 10.78 -0.26 -9.70
C GLU A 14 10.49 0.48 -8.37
N GLU A 15 10.26 1.79 -8.42
CA GLU A 15 9.92 2.58 -7.24
C GLU A 15 8.55 2.20 -6.65
N SER A 16 7.59 1.83 -7.51
CA SER A 16 6.29 1.32 -7.06
C SER A 16 6.43 -0.01 -6.32
N LEU A 17 7.25 -0.93 -6.82
CA LEU A 17 7.56 -2.19 -6.14
C LEU A 17 8.28 -1.93 -4.81
N ARG A 18 9.27 -1.04 -4.80
CA ARG A 18 10.00 -0.66 -3.58
C ARG A 18 9.06 -0.20 -2.47
N VAL A 19 8.14 0.70 -2.81
CA VAL A 19 7.14 1.19 -1.86
C VAL A 19 6.17 0.09 -1.43
N TYR A 20 5.68 -0.74 -2.36
CA TYR A 20 4.81 -1.86 -2.02
C TYR A 20 5.46 -2.78 -0.98
N ARG A 21 6.73 -3.18 -1.23
CA ARG A 21 7.50 -4.04 -0.32
C ARG A 21 7.65 -3.41 1.07
N TRP A 22 7.81 -2.09 1.13
CA TRP A 22 7.89 -1.37 2.40
C TRP A 22 6.53 -1.29 3.11
N LEU A 23 5.47 -0.89 2.39
CA LEU A 23 4.14 -0.73 2.95
C LEU A 23 3.55 -2.06 3.46
N VAL A 24 3.80 -3.19 2.80
CA VAL A 24 3.26 -4.48 3.26
C VAL A 24 3.91 -4.96 4.58
N ILE A 25 5.12 -4.49 4.89
CA ILE A 25 5.76 -4.75 6.19
C ILE A 25 5.07 -3.94 7.30
N GLU A 26 4.75 -2.67 7.02
CA GLU A 26 4.12 -1.75 7.98
C GLU A 26 2.60 -1.98 8.12
N TYR A 27 1.95 -2.34 7.02
CA TYR A 27 0.51 -2.57 6.87
C TYR A 27 0.25 -3.91 6.19
N PRO A 28 0.45 -5.03 6.92
CA PRO A 28 0.33 -6.37 6.35
C PRO A 28 -1.09 -6.66 5.86
N GLU A 29 -1.16 -7.54 4.87
CA GLU A 29 -2.44 -8.01 4.34
C GLU A 29 -3.22 -8.76 5.44
N ILE A 30 -4.54 -8.54 5.49
CA ILE A 30 -5.40 -9.37 6.34
C ILE A 30 -5.32 -10.83 5.90
N GLU A 31 -4.90 -11.70 6.83
CA GLU A 31 -4.96 -13.14 6.63
C GLU A 31 -6.43 -13.56 6.46
N ASN A 32 -6.80 -13.97 5.24
CA ASN A 32 -8.11 -14.55 5.00
C ASN A 32 -8.30 -15.79 5.91
N GLU A 33 -9.30 -15.77 6.79
CA GLU A 33 -9.70 -16.90 7.66
C GLU A 33 -9.96 -18.22 6.90
N LYS A 34 -10.06 -18.17 5.56
CA LYS A 34 -10.13 -19.37 4.71
C LYS A 34 -8.92 -20.31 4.86
N ASN A 35 -7.77 -19.83 5.34
CA ASN A 35 -6.62 -20.68 5.64
C ASN A 35 -6.62 -21.27 7.07
N LEU A 36 -7.47 -20.80 7.99
CA LEU A 36 -7.52 -21.31 9.37
C LEU A 36 -8.34 -22.60 9.50
N ILE A 37 -9.25 -22.88 8.57
CA ILE A 37 -10.15 -24.04 8.65
C ILE A 37 -9.45 -25.34 8.17
N GLN A 38 -8.32 -25.24 7.46
CA GLN A 38 -7.56 -26.40 6.96
C GLN A 38 -6.36 -26.79 7.85
N GLY A 39 -6.37 -26.42 9.13
CA GLY A 39 -5.23 -26.64 10.04
C GLY A 39 -5.65 -27.02 11.46
N LYS A 40 -6.65 -27.88 11.64
CA LYS A 40 -6.96 -28.46 12.96
C LYS A 40 -6.32 -29.85 13.10
N LYS A 41 -5.20 -29.86 13.83
CA LYS A 41 -4.33 -30.93 14.36
C LYS A 41 -2.91 -30.58 13.90
N ASP A 42 -2.02 -30.06 14.75
CA ASP A 42 -1.65 -30.61 16.05
C ASP A 42 -1.26 -29.53 17.08
N ASN A 43 -1.43 -29.88 18.35
CA ASN A 43 -0.92 -29.14 19.49
C ASN A 43 0.61 -29.12 19.46
N GLN A 44 1.21 -27.94 19.35
CA GLN A 44 2.30 -27.53 20.23
C GLN A 44 2.53 -26.02 20.15
N SER A 45 2.75 -25.48 21.33
CA SER A 45 2.90 -24.08 21.69
C SER A 45 4.23 -23.49 21.22
N GLU A 46 4.21 -22.15 21.09
CA GLU A 46 5.31 -21.20 21.03
C GLU A 46 5.88 -20.78 19.66
N GLU A 47 6.05 -19.46 19.54
CA GLU A 47 6.56 -18.63 18.43
C GLU A 47 5.64 -18.36 17.22
N LYS A 48 4.57 -17.57 17.42
CA LYS A 48 3.99 -16.74 16.35
C LYS A 48 4.92 -15.57 16.01
N LYS A 49 5.98 -15.84 15.25
CA LYS A 49 6.66 -14.83 14.43
C LYS A 49 5.99 -14.83 13.06
N ASN A 50 5.45 -13.67 12.69
CA ASN A 50 4.91 -13.30 11.37
C ASN A 50 5.30 -14.26 10.25
N SER A 51 4.42 -15.22 9.95
CA SER A 51 4.55 -16.13 8.83
C SER A 51 3.98 -15.54 7.54
N PHE A 52 4.10 -14.23 7.34
CA PHE A 52 4.03 -13.67 6.00
C PHE A 52 5.36 -14.03 5.35
N SER A 53 5.37 -15.14 4.61
CA SER A 53 6.62 -15.72 4.15
C SER A 53 7.36 -14.73 3.27
N MET A 54 8.60 -14.40 3.67
CA MET A 54 9.64 -13.77 2.86
C MET A 54 9.70 -14.38 1.43
N ASN A 55 9.27 -15.63 1.27
CA ASN A 55 9.20 -16.37 0.01
C ASN A 55 8.23 -15.77 -1.03
N GLN A 56 7.25 -14.94 -0.63
CA GLN A 56 6.35 -14.24 -1.57
C GLN A 56 6.95 -12.93 -2.11
N LEU A 57 7.97 -12.41 -1.42
CA LEU A 57 8.75 -11.23 -1.82
C LEU A 57 9.94 -11.58 -2.73
N GLU A 58 10.34 -12.85 -2.78
CA GLU A 58 11.52 -13.34 -3.52
C GLU A 58 11.19 -14.30 -4.68
N GLY A 59 9.92 -14.67 -4.86
CA GLY A 59 9.49 -15.60 -5.91
C GLY A 59 8.72 -14.93 -7.05
N ASN A 60 9.38 -14.73 -8.20
CA ASN A 60 8.82 -14.28 -9.48
C ASN A 60 8.04 -12.94 -9.43
N GLU A 61 8.74 -11.84 -9.75
CA GLU A 61 8.17 -10.48 -9.93
C GLU A 61 7.24 -10.37 -11.15
N THR A 62 6.15 -11.14 -11.17
CA THR A 62 4.98 -10.90 -12.01
C THR A 62 3.82 -10.46 -11.13
N SER A 63 4.05 -9.48 -10.25
CA SER A 63 2.93 -8.76 -9.65
C SER A 63 2.26 -7.96 -10.76
N GLU A 64 1.06 -8.38 -11.18
CA GLU A 64 0.26 -7.66 -12.16
C GLU A 64 -0.20 -6.33 -11.53
N PHE A 65 0.22 -5.22 -12.12
CA PHE A 65 -0.21 -3.91 -11.66
C PHE A 65 -1.68 -3.64 -12.06
N PRO A 66 -2.44 -2.89 -11.24
CA PRO A 66 -2.06 -2.33 -9.96
C PRO A 66 -2.03 -3.39 -8.85
N ILE A 67 -1.02 -3.32 -7.97
CA ILE A 67 -0.91 -4.18 -6.81
C ILE A 67 -1.90 -3.72 -5.76
N ARG A 68 -2.69 -4.66 -5.24
CA ARG A 68 -3.77 -4.39 -4.28
C ARG A 68 -3.68 -5.38 -3.12
N TRP A 69 -3.83 -4.87 -1.91
CA TRP A 69 -4.01 -5.71 -0.74
C TRP A 69 -4.89 -5.01 0.27
N MET A 70 -5.55 -5.82 1.10
CA MET A 70 -6.47 -5.36 2.11
C MET A 70 -5.75 -5.33 3.45
N MET A 71 -5.95 -4.29 4.24
CA MET A 71 -5.54 -4.24 5.64
C MET A 71 -6.74 -3.96 6.53
N GLU A 72 -6.65 -4.31 7.80
CA GLU A 72 -7.69 -4.01 8.79
C GLU A 72 -7.11 -3.21 9.94
N GLN A 73 -7.83 -2.16 10.33
CA GLN A 73 -7.46 -1.34 11.46
C GLN A 73 -8.71 -0.87 12.21
N LYS A 74 -8.74 -1.11 13.52
CA LYS A 74 -9.89 -0.77 14.40
C LYS A 74 -11.23 -1.33 13.89
N GLY A 75 -11.22 -2.53 13.30
CA GLY A 75 -12.42 -3.17 12.75
C GLY A 75 -12.91 -2.59 11.42
N GLN A 76 -12.19 -1.62 10.83
CA GLN A 76 -12.46 -1.09 9.50
C GLN A 76 -11.43 -1.66 8.51
N ARG A 77 -11.90 -2.14 7.36
CA ARG A 77 -10.99 -2.55 6.28
C ARG A 77 -10.66 -1.40 5.35
N PHE A 78 -9.41 -1.38 4.92
CA PHE A 78 -8.85 -0.46 3.95
C PHE A 78 -8.17 -1.25 2.83
N GLU A 79 -8.14 -0.67 1.64
CA GLU A 79 -7.45 -1.21 0.47
C GLU A 79 -6.28 -0.29 0.13
N TRP A 80 -5.09 -0.86 0.06
CA TRP A 80 -3.95 -0.23 -0.58
C TRP A 80 -3.96 -0.54 -2.08
N VAL A 81 -3.61 0.46 -2.88
CA VAL A 81 -3.47 0.34 -4.33
C VAL A 81 -2.17 1.01 -4.76
N VAL A 82 -1.31 0.25 -5.43
CA VAL A 82 -0.03 0.74 -5.98
C VAL A 82 -0.03 0.53 -7.49
N SER A 83 0.13 1.60 -8.27
CA SER A 83 0.14 1.55 -9.74
C SER A 83 1.54 1.36 -10.30
N ASP A 84 1.68 0.86 -11.52
CA ASP A 84 2.95 0.84 -12.27
C ASP A 84 3.48 2.23 -12.65
N MET A 85 2.59 3.24 -12.61
CA MET A 85 2.90 4.63 -12.92
C MET A 85 3.39 5.44 -11.71
N GLY A 86 3.76 4.81 -10.60
CA GLY A 86 4.28 5.53 -9.44
C GLY A 86 3.21 6.27 -8.63
N SER A 87 2.08 5.64 -8.37
CA SER A 87 1.04 6.18 -7.48
C SER A 87 0.64 5.19 -6.42
N VAL A 88 0.36 5.70 -5.23
CA VAL A 88 0.06 4.93 -4.02
C VAL A 88 -1.17 5.51 -3.39
N THR A 89 -2.18 4.69 -3.16
CA THR A 89 -3.47 5.11 -2.63
C THR A 89 -3.92 4.20 -1.50
N LEU A 90 -4.36 4.81 -0.39
CA LEU A 90 -5.15 4.12 0.63
C LEU A 90 -6.60 4.56 0.49
N ARG A 91 -7.52 3.60 0.48
CA ARG A 91 -8.97 3.86 0.41
C ARG A 91 -9.74 2.82 1.23
N LEU A 92 -11.06 2.93 1.27
CA LEU A 92 -11.89 2.00 2.03
C LEU A 92 -12.02 0.65 1.34
N GLY A 93 -11.93 -0.40 2.14
CA GLY A 93 -11.98 -1.78 1.69
C GLY A 93 -13.39 -2.39 1.65
N ASP A 94 -14.25 -2.11 2.65
CA ASP A 94 -15.40 -3.00 2.92
C ASP A 94 -16.81 -2.39 2.98
N MET A 95 -17.04 -1.11 2.68
CA MET A 95 -18.41 -0.55 2.80
C MET A 95 -18.89 0.34 1.65
N GLU A 96 -18.10 0.51 0.59
CA GLU A 96 -18.57 1.15 -0.65
C GLU A 96 -18.74 0.15 -1.79
N GLY A 97 -19.39 -0.99 -1.54
CA GLY A 97 -19.81 -1.98 -2.55
C GLY A 97 -20.77 -1.48 -3.64
N LYS A 98 -20.88 -0.16 -3.87
CA LYS A 98 -21.61 0.51 -4.96
C LYS A 98 -20.90 1.71 -5.59
N ARG A 99 -19.78 2.21 -5.04
CA ARG A 99 -19.01 3.27 -5.71
C ARG A 99 -17.88 2.63 -6.49
N ARG A 100 -17.88 2.87 -7.80
CA ARG A 100 -16.84 2.41 -8.74
C ARG A 100 -15.45 2.98 -8.39
N ASN A 101 -15.38 4.03 -7.56
CA ASN A 101 -14.14 4.67 -7.13
C ASN A 101 -14.32 5.35 -5.76
N PRO A 102 -14.06 4.65 -4.63
CA PRO A 102 -14.10 5.28 -3.31
C PRO A 102 -13.07 6.41 -3.22
N ALA A 103 -13.38 7.44 -2.43
CA ALA A 103 -12.47 8.57 -2.24
C ALA A 103 -11.17 8.11 -1.56
N PRO A 104 -10.01 8.60 -2.00
CA PRO A 104 -8.74 8.28 -1.34
C PRO A 104 -8.67 8.91 0.05
N ILE A 105 -8.21 8.14 1.02
CA ILE A 105 -7.87 8.62 2.37
C ILE A 105 -6.44 9.17 2.37
N PHE A 106 -5.55 8.50 1.65
CA PHE A 106 -4.16 8.89 1.45
C PHE A 106 -3.79 8.67 -0.01
N TYR A 107 -3.01 9.61 -0.57
CA TYR A 107 -2.55 9.55 -1.94
C TYR A 107 -1.16 10.16 -2.04
N LEU A 108 -0.23 9.44 -2.66
CA LEU A 108 1.06 9.95 -3.11
C LEU A 108 1.29 9.60 -4.57
N SER A 109 2.05 10.45 -5.27
CA SER A 109 2.46 10.22 -6.65
C SER A 109 3.91 10.61 -6.87
N LEU A 110 4.63 9.83 -7.67
CA LEU A 110 5.93 10.18 -8.21
C LEU A 110 5.75 11.30 -9.24
N ARG A 111 6.49 12.38 -9.04
CA ARG A 111 6.60 13.48 -9.99
C ARG A 111 8.03 13.63 -10.45
N LYS A 112 8.19 13.93 -11.74
CA LYS A 112 9.45 14.22 -12.37
C LYS A 112 9.76 15.72 -12.30
N LEU A 113 10.86 16.06 -11.64
CA LEU A 113 11.40 17.41 -11.59
C LEU A 113 12.37 17.65 -12.75
N GLU A 114 12.98 18.83 -12.77
CA GLU A 114 14.03 19.14 -13.74
C GLU A 114 15.27 18.26 -13.49
N GLY A 115 15.92 17.82 -14.56
CA GLY A 115 17.12 16.96 -14.49
C GLY A 115 16.86 15.48 -14.23
N ASP A 116 15.72 14.94 -14.67
CA ASP A 116 15.34 13.52 -14.54
C ASP A 116 15.26 12.99 -13.09
N VAL A 117 15.09 13.89 -12.12
CA VAL A 117 14.96 13.53 -10.70
C VAL A 117 13.49 13.29 -10.35
N PHE A 118 13.18 12.19 -9.68
CA PHE A 118 11.84 11.85 -9.22
C PHE A 118 11.67 12.07 -7.72
N HIS A 119 10.52 12.59 -7.31
CA HIS A 119 10.13 12.73 -5.91
C HIS A 119 8.70 12.25 -5.72
N TRP A 120 8.44 11.59 -4.60
CA TRP A 120 7.08 11.38 -4.13
C TRP A 120 6.49 12.70 -3.68
N THR A 121 5.22 12.91 -4.02
CA THR A 121 4.52 14.15 -3.70
C THR A 121 3.10 13.88 -3.23
N ASP A 122 2.63 14.75 -2.35
CA ASP A 122 1.23 14.83 -1.95
C ASP A 122 0.36 15.39 -3.10
N PRO A 123 -0.99 15.40 -2.96
CA PRO A 123 -1.87 15.98 -3.97
C PRO A 123 -1.54 17.44 -4.30
N GLU A 124 -1.12 18.21 -3.31
CA GLU A 124 -0.72 19.62 -3.42
C GLU A 124 0.61 19.79 -4.18
N GLY A 125 1.37 18.71 -4.36
CA GLY A 125 2.63 18.69 -5.08
C GLY A 125 3.86 18.95 -4.21
N ASN A 126 3.70 18.96 -2.88
CA ASN A 126 4.81 19.07 -1.96
C ASN A 126 5.60 17.76 -1.93
N PRO A 127 6.94 17.81 -1.92
CA PRO A 127 7.77 16.63 -1.81
C PRO A 127 7.56 15.94 -0.47
N VAL A 128 7.45 14.62 -0.50
CA VAL A 128 7.28 13.76 0.65
C VAL A 128 8.44 12.75 0.68
N PRO A 129 9.18 12.63 1.79
CA PRO A 129 10.17 11.57 1.93
C PRO A 129 9.43 10.23 1.98
N PHE A 130 9.57 9.41 0.94
CA PHE A 130 8.85 8.15 0.84
C PHE A 130 9.65 7.13 0.02
N PRO A 131 9.74 5.87 0.44
CA PRO A 131 9.32 5.32 1.74
C PRO A 131 10.21 5.83 2.91
N ASP A 132 9.59 6.38 3.95
CA ASP A 132 10.27 6.87 5.17
C ASP A 132 9.33 6.72 6.39
N PRO A 133 9.82 6.29 7.57
CA PRO A 133 8.98 6.11 8.75
C PRO A 133 8.21 7.35 9.21
N SER A 134 8.70 8.57 8.89
CA SER A 134 8.00 9.81 9.23
C SER A 134 6.59 9.91 8.63
N ILE A 135 6.36 9.28 7.46
CA ILE A 135 5.06 9.29 6.79
C ILE A 135 4.00 8.45 7.52
N LEU A 136 4.42 7.51 8.37
CA LEU A 136 3.51 6.60 9.06
C LEU A 136 2.56 7.38 9.98
N ILE A 137 3.08 8.44 10.62
CA ILE A 137 2.26 9.33 11.46
C ILE A 137 1.17 10.00 10.63
N ASP A 138 1.51 10.48 9.43
CA ASP A 138 0.55 11.13 8.55
C ASP A 138 -0.51 10.15 8.03
N ILE A 139 -0.11 8.93 7.65
CA ILE A 139 -1.05 7.87 7.24
C ILE A 139 -2.00 7.56 8.40
N GLN A 140 -1.47 7.38 9.61
CA GLN A 140 -2.27 7.11 10.82
C GLN A 140 -3.24 8.26 11.13
N ASN A 141 -2.77 9.51 11.03
CA ASN A 141 -3.61 10.69 11.23
C ASN A 141 -4.76 10.74 10.21
N ARG A 142 -4.51 10.44 8.94
CA ARG A 142 -5.56 10.42 7.90
C ARG A 142 -6.56 9.29 8.10
N ILE A 143 -6.10 8.10 8.50
CA ILE A 143 -6.99 7.00 8.89
C ILE A 143 -7.87 7.42 10.07
N GLN A 144 -7.27 8.03 11.11
CA GLN A 144 -8.01 8.48 12.28
C GLN A 144 -9.05 9.54 11.93
N LEU A 145 -8.66 10.59 11.19
CA LEU A 145 -9.58 11.63 10.74
C LEU A 145 -10.76 11.05 9.95
N TYR A 146 -10.48 10.05 9.10
CA TYR A 146 -11.54 9.35 8.39
C TYR A 146 -12.47 8.59 9.36
N MET A 147 -11.92 7.80 10.29
CA MET A 147 -12.71 7.06 11.27
C MET A 147 -13.59 7.98 12.14
N ASP A 148 -13.07 9.14 12.52
CA ASP A 148 -13.82 10.16 13.27
C ASP A 148 -14.95 10.78 12.43
N SER A 149 -14.79 10.85 11.10
CA SER A 149 -15.81 11.40 10.20
C SER A 149 -17.01 10.48 9.96
N ILE A 150 -16.86 9.18 10.24
CA ILE A 150 -17.91 8.16 10.07
C ILE A 150 -18.48 7.64 11.39
N SER A 151 -17.97 8.13 12.53
CA SER A 151 -18.46 7.85 13.89
C SER A 151 -19.55 8.83 14.29
#